data_AF-A0A954MPU8-F1
#
_entry.id   AF-A0A954MPU8-F1
#
_cell.length_a   1.000
_cell.length_b   1.000
_cell.length_c   1.000
_cell.angle_alpha   90.00
_cell.angle_beta   90.00
_cell.angle_gamma   90.00
#
_symmetry.space_group_name_H-M   'P 1'
#
loop_
_entity.id
_entity.type
_entity.pdbx_description
1 polymer ?
#
loop_
_entity_poly.entity_id
_entity_poly.type
_entity_poly.pdbx_seq_one_letter_code
_entity_poly.pdbx_strand_id
1 'polypeptide(L)'
;MLDLEDHLLTEYPTWGLLLAAYAQLHDEEPALELPSAEADDESAETQGTRWFPRLMQVSGIEAKHLSRLHGRLIALGWLRFNFQDAQLGVQYRLSPEGRKALDSYTPPTDSALTAEVA
;
A
#
# COMPACT_ATOMS: atom_id res chain seq x y z
N MET A 1 -16.72 -11.38 8.54
CA MET A 1 -17.12 -10.07 7.99
C MET A 1 -16.02 -9.68 7.01
N LEU A 2 -15.91 -10.43 5.91
CA LEU A 2 -14.86 -10.31 4.89
C LEU A 2 -15.44 -9.85 3.53
N ASP A 3 -16.76 -9.70 3.47
CA ASP A 3 -17.51 -9.53 2.23
C ASP A 3 -17.38 -8.12 1.64
N LEU A 4 -17.09 -7.11 2.49
CA LEU A 4 -16.99 -5.72 2.02
C LEU A 4 -15.63 -5.43 1.38
N GLU A 5 -14.53 -5.94 1.96
CA GLU A 5 -13.19 -5.71 1.42
C GLU A 5 -13.03 -6.38 0.04
N ASP A 6 -13.45 -7.64 -0.05
CA ASP A 6 -13.44 -8.41 -1.30
C ASP A 6 -14.31 -7.76 -2.40
N HIS A 7 -15.51 -7.33 -2.03
CA HIS A 7 -16.40 -6.61 -2.95
C HIS A 7 -15.78 -5.31 -3.44
N LEU A 8 -15.19 -4.50 -2.55
CA LEU A 8 -14.54 -3.24 -2.93
C LEU A 8 -13.32 -3.47 -3.82
N LEU A 9 -12.52 -4.50 -3.58
CA LEU A 9 -11.36 -4.80 -4.41
C LEU A 9 -11.75 -5.40 -5.77
N THR A 10 -12.88 -6.10 -5.82
CA THR A 10 -13.49 -6.60 -7.07
C THR A 10 -14.07 -5.46 -7.90
N GLU A 11 -14.82 -4.54 -7.29
CA GLU A 11 -15.41 -3.38 -7.98
C GLU A 11 -14.36 -2.33 -8.37
N TYR A 12 -13.32 -2.16 -7.55
CA TYR A 12 -12.28 -1.16 -7.74
C TYR A 12 -10.89 -1.81 -7.80
N PRO A 13 -10.54 -2.48 -8.91
CA PRO A 13 -9.27 -3.21 -9.02
C PRO A 13 -8.05 -2.29 -8.93
N THR A 14 -8.19 -1.00 -9.27
CA THR A 14 -7.12 0.01 -9.09
C THR A 14 -6.75 0.23 -7.62
N TRP A 15 -7.65 -0.04 -6.67
CA TRP A 15 -7.36 0.06 -5.23
C TRP A 15 -6.46 -1.09 -4.81
N GLY A 16 -6.80 -2.31 -5.25
CA GLY A 16 -6.00 -3.50 -5.00
C GLY A 16 -4.63 -3.43 -5.67
N LEU A 17 -4.52 -2.86 -6.88
CA LEU A 17 -3.22 -2.63 -7.53
C LEU A 17 -2.29 -1.70 -6.72
N LEU A 18 -2.80 -0.57 -6.23
CA LEU A 18 -2.01 0.35 -5.41
C LEU A 18 -1.61 -0.30 -4.08
N LEU A 19 -2.53 -1.04 -3.46
CA LEU A 19 -2.28 -1.74 -2.21
C LEU A 19 -1.23 -2.86 -2.40
N ALA A 20 -1.34 -3.62 -3.50
CA ALA A 20 -0.39 -4.65 -3.89
C ALA A 20 1.00 -4.08 -4.19
N ALA A 21 1.09 -2.88 -4.77
CA ALA A 21 2.38 -2.20 -4.98
C ALA A 21 3.06 -1.86 -3.65
N TYR A 22 2.30 -1.40 -2.64
CA TYR A 22 2.84 -1.18 -1.30
C TYR A 22 3.23 -2.49 -0.58
N ALA A 23 2.47 -3.57 -0.81
CA ALA A 23 2.84 -4.89 -0.31
C ALA A 23 4.14 -5.40 -0.92
N GLN A 24 4.29 -5.30 -2.25
CA GLN A 24 5.50 -5.67 -2.97
C GLN A 24 6.72 -4.92 -2.47
N LEU A 25 6.66 -3.60 -2.26
CA LEU A 25 7.76 -2.83 -1.66
C LEU A 25 8.15 -3.32 -0.25
N HIS A 26 7.18 -3.85 0.50
CA HIS A 26 7.42 -4.40 1.83
C HIS A 26 8.06 -5.80 1.77
N ASP A 27 7.86 -6.55 0.68
CA ASP A 27 8.40 -7.90 0.44
C ASP A 27 9.72 -7.88 -0.38
N GLU A 28 9.93 -6.91 -1.29
CA GLU A 28 11.03 -6.88 -2.27
C GLU A 28 12.34 -6.25 -1.78
N GLU A 29 12.33 -5.37 -0.78
CA GLU A 29 13.60 -4.91 -0.19
C GLU A 29 14.17 -6.03 0.68
N PRO A 30 15.28 -6.70 0.29
CA PRO A 30 16.02 -7.49 1.25
C PRO A 30 16.41 -6.57 2.40
N ALA A 31 16.47 -7.12 3.61
CA ALA A 31 17.06 -6.47 4.77
C ALA A 31 18.53 -6.11 4.50
N LEU A 32 18.80 -5.13 3.64
CA LEU A 32 20.05 -4.42 3.58
C LEU A 32 20.11 -3.65 4.89
N GLU A 33 20.83 -4.24 5.84
CA GLU A 33 21.27 -3.66 7.09
C GLU A 33 21.92 -2.29 6.81
N LEU A 34 21.12 -1.24 6.73
CA LEU A 34 21.61 0.08 7.09
C LEU A 34 21.87 0.02 8.60
N PRO A 35 23.03 0.50 9.09
CA PRO A 35 23.27 0.54 10.53
C PRO A 35 22.22 1.47 11.14
N SER A 36 21.19 0.86 11.70
CA SER A 36 20.18 1.52 12.53
C SER A 36 20.92 2.17 13.69
N ALA A 37 20.97 3.50 13.68
CA ALA A 37 21.14 4.25 14.91
C ALA A 37 19.94 3.88 15.80
N GLU A 38 20.21 2.96 16.72
CA GLU A 38 19.51 2.77 18.00
C GLU A 38 17.98 2.74 17.91
N ALA A 39 17.43 1.56 17.63
CA ALA A 39 16.03 1.25 17.95
C ALA A 39 16.00 -0.03 18.79
N ASP A 40 16.03 0.20 20.10
CA ASP A 40 15.68 -0.74 21.16
C ASP A 40 14.19 -1.09 20.99
N ASP A 41 13.87 -2.27 20.44
CA ASP A 41 12.59 -2.95 20.66
C ASP A 41 12.71 -4.45 20.29
N GLU A 42 13.02 -5.25 21.30
CA GLU A 42 12.93 -6.71 21.26
C GLU A 42 11.44 -7.12 21.22
N SER A 43 10.82 -7.11 20.05
CA SER A 43 9.59 -7.86 19.76
C SER A 43 9.47 -8.09 18.26
N ALA A 44 9.98 -9.23 17.83
CA ALA A 44 9.78 -9.78 16.49
C ALA A 44 8.30 -10.17 16.29
N GLU A 45 7.48 -9.21 15.86
CA GLU A 45 6.25 -9.47 15.10
C GLU A 45 6.42 -8.86 13.70
N THR A 46 6.96 -9.69 12.82
CA THR A 46 7.36 -9.39 11.45
C THR A 46 6.14 -9.16 10.56
N GLN A 47 5.55 -7.97 10.60
CA GLN A 47 4.68 -7.43 9.54
C GLN A 47 4.51 -5.92 9.70
N GLY A 48 5.06 -5.12 8.77
CA GLY A 48 4.51 -3.79 8.52
C GLY A 48 5.07 -2.60 9.31
N THR A 49 6.34 -2.56 9.75
CA THR A 49 6.88 -1.40 10.49
C THR A 49 7.47 -0.31 9.60
N ARG A 50 7.83 -0.61 8.35
CA ARG A 50 8.58 0.31 7.47
C ARG A 50 7.68 1.32 6.78
N TRP A 51 8.06 2.59 6.82
CA TRP A 51 7.42 3.68 6.08
C TRP A 51 8.11 3.86 4.73
N PHE A 52 7.31 4.07 3.68
CA PHE A 52 7.79 4.25 2.31
C PHE A 52 7.39 5.63 1.78
N PRO A 53 8.19 6.24 0.88
CA PRO A 53 7.76 7.44 0.19
C PRO A 53 6.47 7.17 -0.60
N ARG A 54 5.73 8.25 -0.89
CA ARG A 54 4.53 8.15 -1.69
C ARG A 54 4.83 7.56 -3.08
N LEU A 55 4.06 6.55 -3.48
CA LEU A 55 4.18 6.01 -4.83
C LEU A 55 3.66 7.02 -5.86
N MET A 56 4.55 7.41 -6.77
CA MET A 56 4.26 8.36 -7.87
C MET A 56 3.85 7.65 -9.16
N GLN A 57 4.12 6.36 -9.27
CA GLN A 57 3.81 5.52 -10.43
C GLN A 57 3.44 4.12 -9.95
N VAL A 58 2.37 3.57 -10.51
CA VAL A 58 1.93 2.19 -10.30
C VAL A 58 1.43 1.66 -11.64
N SER A 59 1.92 0.49 -12.05
CA SER A 59 1.49 -0.16 -13.29
C SER A 59 -0.04 -0.34 -13.30
N GLY A 60 -0.68 0.04 -14.40
CA GLY A 60 -2.14 -0.03 -14.54
C GLY A 60 -2.91 1.12 -13.85
N ILE A 61 -2.23 2.14 -13.31
CA ILE A 61 -2.88 3.30 -12.69
C ILE A 61 -2.28 4.60 -13.23
N GLU A 62 -3.14 5.49 -13.75
CA GLU A 62 -2.70 6.84 -14.12
C GLU A 62 -2.30 7.67 -12.89
N ALA A 63 -1.17 8.37 -12.99
CA ALA A 63 -0.62 9.16 -11.88
C ALA A 63 -1.61 10.19 -11.29
N LYS A 64 -2.48 10.76 -12.13
CA LYS A 64 -3.51 11.73 -11.70
C LYS A 64 -4.52 11.13 -10.70
N HIS A 65 -4.73 9.81 -10.73
CA HIS A 65 -5.65 9.11 -9.85
C HIS A 65 -5.00 8.70 -8.53
N LEU A 66 -3.67 8.62 -8.47
CA LEU A 66 -2.95 8.14 -7.28
C LEU A 66 -3.29 8.97 -6.04
N SER A 67 -3.36 10.30 -6.12
CA SER A 67 -3.73 11.14 -4.96
C SER A 67 -5.05 10.73 -4.32
N ARG A 68 -6.07 10.50 -5.16
CA ARG A 68 -7.40 10.10 -4.69
C ARG A 68 -7.41 8.69 -4.14
N LEU A 69 -6.70 7.77 -4.79
CA LEU A 69 -6.58 6.37 -4.37
C LEU A 69 -5.89 6.24 -3.00
N HIS A 70 -4.78 6.96 -2.77
CA HIS A 70 -4.12 6.97 -1.46
C HIS A 70 -5.07 7.46 -0.37
N GLY A 71 -5.80 8.56 -0.62
CA GLY A 71 -6.79 9.07 0.33
C GLY A 71 -7.90 8.07 0.64
N ARG A 72 -8.36 7.31 -0.37
CA ARG A 72 -9.37 6.25 -0.20
C ARG A 72 -8.85 5.10 0.64
N LEU A 73 -7.65 4.59 0.36
CA LEU A 73 -7.01 3.52 1.12
C LEU A 73 -6.73 3.95 2.58
N ILE A 74 -6.39 5.21 2.80
CA ILE A 74 -6.25 5.78 4.14
C ILE A 74 -7.61 5.80 4.87
N ALA A 75 -8.67 6.26 4.21
CA ALA A 75 -10.00 6.31 4.80
C ALA A 75 -10.55 4.91 5.15
N LEU A 76 -10.20 3.90 4.36
CA LEU A 76 -10.51 2.49 4.63
C LEU A 76 -9.65 1.87 5.74
N GLY A 77 -8.60 2.57 6.18
CA GLY A 77 -7.66 2.07 7.18
C GLY A 77 -6.68 1.04 6.64
N TRP A 78 -6.65 0.79 5.33
CA TRP A 78 -5.74 -0.15 4.65
C TRP A 78 -4.34 0.44 4.41
N LEU A 79 -4.24 1.77 4.42
CA LEU A 79 -2.98 2.50 4.33
C LEU A 79 -2.87 3.51 5.48
N ARG A 80 -1.69 3.61 6.09
CA ARG A 80 -1.35 4.65 7.06
C ARG A 80 -0.48 5.69 6.40
N PHE A 81 -0.55 6.92 6.86
CA PHE A 81 0.35 7.99 6.43
C PHE A 81 1.01 8.64 7.65
N ASN A 82 2.21 9.16 7.44
CA ASN A 82 2.93 9.98 8.41
C ASN A 82 3.60 11.14 7.68
N PHE A 83 3.62 12.31 8.31
CA PHE A 83 4.36 13.47 7.83
C PHE A 83 5.74 13.42 8.50
N GLN A 84 6.79 13.23 7.70
CA GLN A 84 8.14 13.51 8.17
C GLN A 84 8.51 14.97 7.91
N ASP A 85 9.66 15.37 8.45
CA ASP A 85 10.26 16.68 8.29
C ASP A 85 10.19 17.21 6.84
N ALA A 86 10.30 18.53 6.68
CA ALA A 86 9.98 19.25 5.44
C ALA A 86 10.70 18.75 4.17
N GLN A 87 11.78 17.97 4.32
CA GLN A 87 12.55 17.39 3.20
C GLN A 87 12.04 16.03 2.71
N LEU A 88 11.39 15.22 3.56
CA LEU A 88 11.02 13.84 3.23
C LEU A 88 9.53 13.68 2.87
N GLY A 89 8.71 14.68 3.18
CA GLY A 89 7.31 14.74 2.76
C GLY A 89 6.42 13.69 3.43
N VAL A 90 5.41 13.21 2.71
CA VAL A 90 4.43 12.23 3.22
C VAL A 90 4.92 10.82 2.96
N GLN A 91 5.00 10.03 4.02
CA GLN A 91 5.29 8.61 3.95
C GLN A 91 4.05 7.78 4.20
N TYR A 92 4.05 6.58 3.66
CA TYR A 92 2.92 5.66 3.65
C TYR A 92 3.37 4.28 4.11
N ARG A 93 2.43 3.55 4.70
CA ARG A 93 2.67 2.20 5.20
C ARG A 93 1.42 1.35 5.07
N LEU A 94 1.59 0.13 4.61
CA LEU A 94 0.52 -0.87 4.58
C LEU A 94 0.10 -1.22 6.01
N SER A 95 -1.20 -1.23 6.30
CA SER A 95 -1.70 -1.69 7.60
C SER A 95 -1.91 -3.21 7.62
N PRO A 96 -2.00 -3.84 8.80
CA PRO A 96 -2.40 -5.25 8.89
C PRO A 96 -3.74 -5.52 8.22
N GLU A 97 -4.69 -4.57 8.30
CA GLU A 97 -5.99 -4.67 7.62
C GLU A 97 -5.83 -4.65 6.10
N GLY A 98 -4.98 -3.76 5.57
CA GLY A 98 -4.69 -3.72 4.13
C GLY A 98 -4.00 -4.99 3.62
N ARG A 99 -3.10 -5.58 4.43
CA ARG A 99 -2.48 -6.86 4.08
C ARG A 99 -3.48 -8.01 4.08
N LYS A 100 -4.40 -8.05 5.06
CA LYS A 100 -5.50 -9.03 5.09
C LYS A 100 -6.45 -8.87 3.91
N ALA A 101 -6.78 -7.64 3.53
CA ALA A 101 -7.60 -7.37 2.36
C ALA A 101 -6.92 -7.88 1.07
N LEU A 102 -5.59 -7.83 1.00
CA LEU A 102 -4.82 -8.40 -0.11
C LEU A 102 -4.78 -9.93 -0.13
N ASP A 103 -4.88 -10.61 1.01
CA ASP A 103 -4.81 -12.07 1.09
C ASP A 103 -5.94 -12.73 0.26
N SER A 104 -7.12 -12.10 0.26
CA SER A 104 -8.27 -12.49 -0.57
C SER A 104 -8.22 -11.93 -1.99
N TYR A 105 -7.35 -10.95 -2.28
CA TYR A 105 -7.32 -10.25 -3.55
C TYR A 105 -6.35 -10.88 -4.53
N THR A 106 -6.87 -11.36 -5.66
CA THR A 106 -6.04 -11.73 -6.81
C THR A 106 -5.98 -10.55 -7.78
N PRO A 107 -4.82 -9.89 -7.96
CA PRO A 107 -4.73 -8.78 -8.90
C PRO A 107 -5.03 -9.28 -10.32
N PRO A 108 -5.93 -8.61 -11.06
CA PRO A 108 -6.16 -8.94 -12.46
C PRO A 108 -4.87 -8.70 -13.26
N THR A 109 -4.36 -9.77 -13.87
CA THR A 109 -3.12 -9.73 -14.66
C THR A 109 -3.34 -8.89 -15.92
N ASP A 110 -2.65 -7.75 -15.96
CA ASP A 110 -2.16 -7.00 -17.13
C ASP A 110 -2.89 -7.28 -18.46
N SER A 111 -4.09 -6.74 -18.65
CA SER A 111 -4.73 -6.53 -19.98
C SER A 111 -6.07 -5.79 -19.95
N ALA A 112 -6.74 -5.67 -18.79
CA ALA A 112 -8.12 -5.15 -18.73
C ALA A 112 -8.31 -3.76 -18.06
N LEU A 113 -7.28 -3.18 -17.44
CA LEU A 113 -7.42 -2.05 -16.51
C LEU A 113 -7.36 -0.64 -17.12
N THR A 114 -7.45 -0.50 -18.43
CA THR A 114 -7.45 0.84 -19.08
C THR A 114 -8.80 1.54 -19.06
N ALA A 115 -9.87 0.90 -18.62
CA ALA A 115 -11.21 1.47 -18.66
C ALA A 115 -11.94 1.24 -17.34
N GLU A 116 -11.99 2.27 -16.51
CA GLU A 116 -13.18 2.73 -15.77
C GLU A 116 -12.73 3.58 -14.58
N VAL A 117 -12.65 4.89 -14.82
CA VAL A 117 -12.67 5.90 -13.75
C VAL A 117 -13.56 7.03 -14.25
N ALA A 118 -14.88 6.84 -14.09
CA ALA A 118 -15.89 7.89 -14.21
C ALA A 118 -16.49 8.14 -12.82
#